data_AF-A0A7V9UXI0-F1
#
_entry.id   AF-A0A7V9UXI0-F1
#
_cell.length_a   1.000
_cell.length_b   1.000
_cell.length_c   1.000
_cell.angle_alpha   90.00
_cell.angle_beta   90.00
_cell.angle_gamma   90.00
#
_symmetry.space_group_name_H-M   'P 1'
#
loop_
_entity.id
_entity.type
_entity.pdbx_description
1 polymer ?
#
loop_
_entity_poly.entity_id
_entity_poly.type
_entity_poly.pdbx_seq_one_letter_code
_entity_poly.pdbx_strand_id
1 'polypeptide(L)'
;MKKTSLVLPRRISFIYTTGFLFMITLLSSVFAGNAAAQSVVKIYPKTIRLEKGKTRTITATAFDASGSFMPNQVYSYSVISGNSSSVSIKKNVEGNTEDNNSRYSNNLGEISGLATGQVTIVASLNGVKSSAAIVTVVDSAVSPLAVIKGDNEAENGDTIRVRIGEALEVNAESSAGVNLAEWFWGDGDRTNDLISATHAYLKAGTYRLKLRVTNVGGQSHETFVSVVVTEHPAPARIFNVGNLTELLDAYNQCVGGEHIVIPAGTILEGSIELPAREFSDFVTIRSSAEMPDLAVRVKPEQPGLVIFRGTYTNEIPFRIKNKANRIRLSGIKFEPFSGTPDYYANYYLLEIGEGFGQRVPEDNPFKIIVEHCVVNPPDNIQVVHAVLNDGYKVSILSSWLGNIKTYGSQDSQAVFGLDGRGAHVYNNTYFEAASESIIYGGSDNRIDGMVPTNIEFRRCFFTKRTDWRTNVRNSVGDSINEKNLFETKNARRLYVEGSIFTNHWDALRSQYNAVVLKSSADKPNSGQGVPW
;
A
#
# COMPACT_ATOMS: atom_id res chain seq x y z
N MET A 1 85.69 -11.26 43.25
CA MET A 1 86.67 -11.17 42.14
C MET A 1 86.28 -9.99 41.24
N LYS A 2 87.12 -9.58 40.26
CA LYS A 2 86.83 -8.52 39.25
C LYS A 2 85.68 -8.99 38.32
N LYS A 3 84.91 -8.20 37.55
CA LYS A 3 84.52 -6.76 37.36
C LYS A 3 83.25 -6.81 36.45
N THR A 4 82.45 -5.81 36.05
CA THR A 4 82.31 -4.32 36.05
C THR A 4 80.80 -4.07 35.75
N SER A 5 79.98 -3.17 36.30
CA SER A 5 80.07 -1.74 36.70
C SER A 5 80.21 -0.75 35.52
N LEU A 6 79.47 0.37 35.39
CA LEU A 6 78.32 0.91 36.16
C LEU A 6 77.29 1.53 35.16
N VAL A 7 76.54 2.66 35.29
CA VAL A 7 76.50 3.88 36.12
C VAL A 7 75.03 4.36 36.27
N LEU A 8 74.66 5.09 37.34
CA LEU A 8 73.37 5.79 37.54
C LEU A 8 73.64 7.20 38.17
N PRO A 9 72.65 8.00 38.61
CA PRO A 9 72.07 9.18 37.94
C PRO A 9 72.47 10.53 38.59
N ARG A 10 71.92 11.67 38.12
CA ARG A 10 71.70 12.97 38.83
C ARG A 10 71.08 14.01 37.86
N ARG A 11 70.41 15.09 38.27
CA ARG A 11 70.30 15.79 39.58
C ARG A 11 68.85 16.10 40.01
N ILE A 12 68.68 16.45 41.29
CA ILE A 12 67.56 17.19 41.89
C ILE A 12 68.08 18.59 42.30
N SER A 13 67.25 19.64 42.20
CA SER A 13 67.31 20.95 42.89
C SER A 13 65.96 21.69 42.69
N PHE A 14 65.23 22.26 43.68
CA PHE A 14 65.56 23.26 44.73
C PHE A 14 65.44 24.73 44.25
N ILE A 15 64.64 25.65 44.83
CA ILE A 15 63.57 25.61 45.88
C ILE A 15 62.62 26.85 45.75
N TYR A 16 61.57 26.93 46.60
CA TYR A 16 60.79 28.11 47.09
C TYR A 16 59.49 28.61 46.39
N THR A 17 58.37 28.24 47.03
CA THR A 17 57.25 29.07 47.48
C THR A 17 57.14 30.55 47.04
N THR A 18 56.03 30.87 46.38
CA THR A 18 54.93 31.70 46.91
C THR A 18 53.73 31.56 45.96
N GLY A 19 52.55 32.03 46.35
CA GLY A 19 51.42 32.12 45.43
C GLY A 19 50.50 33.25 45.84
N PHE A 20 49.88 33.90 44.85
CA PHE A 20 48.53 34.43 45.01
C PHE A 20 47.79 34.55 43.68
N LEU A 21 46.47 34.55 43.82
CA LEU A 21 45.41 34.75 42.86
C LEU A 21 45.65 35.93 41.88
N PHE A 22 45.21 35.80 40.63
CA PHE A 22 44.32 36.80 40.01
C PHE A 22 43.51 36.21 38.85
N MET A 23 42.33 36.81 38.61
CA MET A 23 41.32 36.43 37.62
C MET A 23 40.92 37.70 36.86
N ILE A 24 40.69 37.63 35.53
CA ILE A 24 39.69 38.42 34.75
C ILE A 24 39.94 38.31 33.22
N THR A 25 38.84 38.07 32.48
CA THR A 25 38.57 38.21 31.03
C THR A 25 39.67 38.03 29.96
N LEU A 26 39.33 37.22 28.94
CA LEU A 26 39.47 37.66 27.55
C LEU A 26 38.11 37.50 26.84
N LEU A 27 37.80 38.37 25.87
CA LEU A 27 36.50 38.41 25.20
C LEU A 27 36.56 37.72 23.82
N SER A 28 35.49 37.00 23.50
CA SER A 28 34.96 36.71 22.15
C SER A 28 35.89 36.82 20.92
N SER A 29 36.14 35.69 20.27
CA SER A 29 36.11 35.61 18.81
C SER A 29 35.31 34.38 18.37
N VAL A 30 34.30 34.61 17.52
CA VAL A 30 33.47 33.56 16.94
C VAL A 30 34.01 33.21 15.56
N PHE A 31 34.25 31.93 15.30
CA PHE A 31 34.12 31.40 13.95
C PHE A 31 33.32 30.10 13.97
N ALA A 32 32.24 30.10 13.20
CA ALA A 32 31.37 28.99 12.81
C ALA A 32 31.43 27.72 13.69
N GLY A 33 30.44 27.57 14.58
CA GLY A 33 29.93 26.22 14.83
C GLY A 33 29.48 25.62 13.50
N ASN A 34 29.85 24.35 13.22
CA ASN A 34 29.59 23.71 11.93
C ASN A 34 28.14 23.94 11.48
N ALA A 35 27.98 24.34 10.22
CA ALA A 35 26.66 24.50 9.61
C ALA A 35 25.86 23.22 9.82
N ALA A 36 24.67 23.33 10.41
CA ALA A 36 23.84 22.18 10.72
C ALA A 36 23.56 21.39 9.44
N ALA A 37 24.10 20.17 9.37
CA ALA A 37 23.83 19.26 8.27
C ALA A 37 22.32 19.06 8.21
N GLN A 38 21.69 19.49 7.10
CA GLN A 38 20.25 19.70 7.06
C GLN A 38 19.50 18.42 7.40
N SER A 39 18.78 18.44 8.52
CA SER A 39 17.84 17.37 8.84
C SER A 39 16.65 17.44 7.88
N VAL A 40 16.03 16.31 7.59
CA VAL A 40 14.79 16.24 6.80
C VAL A 40 13.63 16.14 7.78
N VAL A 41 12.81 17.20 7.85
CA VAL A 41 11.57 17.20 8.65
C VAL A 41 10.41 16.69 7.79
N LYS A 42 9.59 15.82 8.36
CA LYS A 42 8.38 15.27 7.74
C LYS A 42 7.18 15.50 8.68
N ILE A 43 5.99 15.56 8.10
CA ILE A 43 4.70 15.71 8.78
C ILE A 43 3.70 14.72 8.18
N TYR A 44 2.82 14.17 9.03
CA TYR A 44 1.78 13.23 8.62
C TYR A 44 0.50 13.36 9.51
N PRO A 45 -0.68 12.99 8.97
CA PRO A 45 -0.96 12.70 7.56
C PRO A 45 -0.76 13.92 6.65
N LYS A 46 -0.46 13.67 5.36
CA LYS A 46 -0.35 14.74 4.34
C LYS A 46 -1.70 15.39 4.02
N THR A 47 -2.80 14.66 4.17
CA THR A 47 -4.16 15.14 3.89
C THR A 47 -5.10 14.79 5.03
N ILE A 48 -5.70 15.80 5.64
CA ILE A 48 -6.56 15.71 6.81
C ILE A 48 -7.93 16.27 6.44
N ARG A 49 -8.98 15.45 6.55
CA ARG A 49 -10.37 15.90 6.68
C ARG A 49 -10.74 15.87 8.16
N LEU A 50 -11.42 16.90 8.64
CA LEU A 50 -11.77 17.08 10.05
C LEU A 50 -13.14 17.76 10.19
N GLU A 51 -14.01 17.21 11.03
CA GLU A 51 -15.27 17.87 11.38
C GLU A 51 -15.03 19.05 12.32
N LYS A 52 -15.76 20.14 12.10
CA LYS A 52 -15.80 21.32 12.97
C LYS A 52 -16.18 20.93 14.40
N GLY A 53 -15.46 21.47 15.38
CA GLY A 53 -15.58 21.10 16.80
C GLY A 53 -14.93 19.77 17.18
N LYS A 54 -14.29 19.05 16.25
CA LYS A 54 -13.47 17.86 16.54
C LYS A 54 -11.97 18.20 16.53
N THR A 55 -11.19 17.32 17.13
CA THR A 55 -9.72 17.37 17.12
C THR A 55 -9.13 16.22 16.32
N ARG A 56 -7.87 16.36 15.88
CA ARG A 56 -7.11 15.28 15.26
C ARG A 56 -5.61 15.42 15.52
N THR A 57 -4.98 14.33 15.91
CA THR A 57 -3.54 14.22 16.09
C THR A 57 -2.82 14.27 14.74
N ILE A 58 -1.67 14.94 14.72
CA ILE A 58 -0.66 14.91 13.66
C ILE A 58 0.69 14.52 14.28
N THR A 59 1.58 13.94 13.49
CA THR A 59 2.96 13.68 13.93
C THR A 59 3.97 14.32 12.99
N ALA A 60 5.07 14.80 13.55
CA ALA A 60 6.28 15.15 12.82
C ALA A 60 7.40 14.14 13.09
N THR A 61 8.29 13.95 12.12
CA THR A 61 9.53 13.20 12.30
C THR A 61 10.70 13.95 11.68
N ALA A 62 11.91 13.69 12.17
CA ALA A 62 13.14 14.26 11.66
C ALA A 62 14.14 13.14 11.41
N PHE A 63 14.96 13.35 10.38
CA PHE A 63 16.06 12.47 10.00
C PHE A 63 17.31 13.34 9.83
N ASP A 64 18.48 12.83 10.20
CA ASP A 64 19.74 13.54 9.96
C ASP A 64 20.18 13.44 8.49
N ALA A 65 21.33 14.04 8.16
CA ALA A 65 21.87 14.02 6.80
C ALA A 65 22.36 12.63 6.30
N SER A 66 22.37 11.60 7.15
CA SER A 66 22.54 10.19 6.74
C SER A 66 21.21 9.49 6.45
N GLY A 67 20.08 10.14 6.72
CA GLY A 67 18.75 9.53 6.70
C GLY A 67 18.39 8.78 7.98
N SER A 68 19.19 8.88 9.04
CA SER A 68 18.93 8.21 10.33
C SER A 68 17.89 8.98 11.14
N PHE A 69 16.91 8.27 11.71
CA PHE A 69 15.81 8.87 12.48
C PHE A 69 16.32 9.56 13.76
N MET A 70 15.84 10.79 14.00
CA MET A 70 16.16 11.59 15.18
C MET A 70 15.04 11.47 16.23
N PRO A 71 15.23 10.71 17.33
CA PRO A 71 14.24 10.62 18.41
C PRO A 71 14.17 11.92 19.24
N ASN A 72 13.13 12.02 20.08
CA ASN A 72 12.96 13.03 21.13
C ASN A 72 13.03 14.52 20.70
N GLN A 73 12.90 14.81 19.40
CA GLN A 73 12.91 16.18 18.88
C GLN A 73 11.62 16.93 19.24
N VAL A 74 11.74 18.25 19.43
CA VAL A 74 10.59 19.13 19.71
C VAL A 74 10.27 19.97 18.46
N TYR A 75 9.10 19.74 17.89
CA TYR A 75 8.64 20.40 16.68
C TYR A 75 7.72 21.58 17.02
N SER A 76 7.77 22.60 16.17
CA SER A 76 6.74 23.64 16.07
C SER A 76 5.81 23.34 14.88
N TYR A 77 4.55 23.71 14.99
CA TYR A 77 3.57 23.58 13.91
C TYR A 77 3.04 24.97 13.53
N SER A 78 2.85 25.22 12.24
CA SER A 78 2.38 26.52 11.75
C SER A 78 1.48 26.38 10.52
N VAL A 79 0.43 27.20 10.47
CA VAL A 79 -0.34 27.46 9.24
C VAL A 79 0.50 28.36 8.33
N ILE A 80 0.63 28.01 7.06
CA ILE A 80 1.38 28.76 6.05
C ILE A 80 0.50 29.37 4.95
N SER A 81 -0.73 28.88 4.77
CA SER A 81 -1.72 29.45 3.85
C SER A 81 -3.14 28.96 4.15
N GLY A 82 -4.14 29.59 3.52
CA GLY A 82 -5.56 29.28 3.69
C GLY A 82 -6.23 30.10 4.81
N ASN A 83 -7.47 29.75 5.15
CA ASN A 83 -8.24 30.44 6.20
C ASN A 83 -7.74 30.01 7.58
N SER A 84 -6.77 30.72 8.15
CA SER A 84 -6.15 30.38 9.44
C SER A 84 -7.14 30.27 10.60
N SER A 85 -8.29 30.95 10.55
CA SER A 85 -9.38 30.80 11.52
C SER A 85 -10.12 29.46 11.46
N SER A 86 -9.85 28.62 10.46
CA SER A 86 -10.44 27.27 10.34
C SER A 86 -9.92 26.32 11.40
N VAL A 87 -8.69 26.51 11.91
CA VAL A 87 -8.06 25.61 12.88
C VAL A 87 -7.33 26.35 13.99
N SER A 88 -7.15 25.69 15.13
CA SER A 88 -5.97 25.91 15.98
C SER A 88 -5.08 24.67 15.95
N ILE A 89 -3.79 24.85 16.23
CA ILE A 89 -2.83 23.76 16.34
C ILE A 89 -2.00 24.00 17.59
N LYS A 90 -1.93 23.01 18.47
CA LYS A 90 -1.07 23.00 19.66
C LYS A 90 -0.07 21.84 19.56
N LYS A 91 1.12 21.98 20.16
CA LYS A 91 1.94 20.80 20.45
C LYS A 91 1.18 19.93 21.44
N ASN A 92 1.11 18.63 21.20
CA ASN A 92 0.68 17.68 22.22
C ASN A 92 1.91 17.00 22.82
N VAL A 93 1.86 16.67 24.11
CA VAL A 93 2.98 16.04 24.83
C VAL A 93 2.49 14.70 25.36
N GLU A 94 2.76 13.64 24.61
CA GLU A 94 2.69 12.28 25.17
C GLU A 94 3.74 12.13 26.29
N GLY A 95 3.34 11.40 27.33
CA GLY A 95 4.21 11.10 28.46
C GLY A 95 5.43 10.29 28.02
N ASN A 96 6.56 10.53 28.68
CA ASN A 96 7.79 9.86 28.33
C ASN A 96 7.71 8.37 28.70
N THR A 97 8.11 7.48 27.80
CA THR A 97 8.29 6.06 28.12
C THR A 97 9.50 5.86 29.03
N GLU A 98 9.49 4.78 29.80
CA GLU A 98 10.50 4.50 30.83
C GLU A 98 11.92 4.27 30.27
N ASP A 99 12.04 4.02 28.97
CA ASP A 99 13.30 3.72 28.26
C ASP A 99 13.96 4.94 27.58
N ASN A 100 13.28 6.09 27.50
CA ASN A 100 13.74 7.30 26.80
C ASN A 100 14.06 7.13 25.29
N ASN A 101 13.75 5.96 24.70
CA ASN A 101 14.11 5.55 23.34
C ASN A 101 12.89 5.46 22.39
N SER A 102 11.69 5.75 22.93
CA SER A 102 10.42 5.78 22.20
C SER A 102 10.41 6.73 21.00
N ARG A 103 9.83 6.25 19.89
CA ARG A 103 9.52 7.04 18.69
C ARG A 103 8.22 7.86 18.80
N TYR A 104 7.70 8.01 20.01
CA TYR A 104 6.41 8.67 20.32
C TYR A 104 6.59 9.92 21.21
N SER A 105 7.65 9.97 22.03
CA SER A 105 7.95 11.13 22.88
C SER A 105 8.11 12.45 22.08
N ASN A 106 7.44 13.50 22.57
CA ASN A 106 7.55 14.91 22.14
C ASN A 106 7.16 15.27 20.68
N ASN A 107 6.77 14.32 19.83
CA ASN A 107 6.62 14.56 18.38
C ASN A 107 5.21 14.85 17.86
N LEU A 108 4.19 14.89 18.74
CA LEU A 108 2.79 15.09 18.35
C LEU A 108 2.35 16.56 18.30
N GLY A 109 1.40 16.84 17.41
CA GLY A 109 0.55 18.02 17.43
C GLY A 109 -0.91 17.61 17.50
N GLU A 110 -1.77 18.48 18.03
CA GLU A 110 -3.22 18.34 17.96
C GLU A 110 -3.79 19.53 17.21
N ILE A 111 -4.56 19.24 16.16
CA ILE A 111 -5.35 20.22 15.41
C ILE A 111 -6.77 20.20 15.95
N SER A 112 -7.35 21.37 16.20
CA SER A 112 -8.78 21.54 16.47
C SER A 112 -9.46 22.22 15.28
N GLY A 113 -10.54 21.65 14.74
CA GLY A 113 -11.37 22.29 13.73
C GLY A 113 -12.28 23.33 14.36
N LEU A 114 -12.15 24.60 13.98
CA LEU A 114 -12.88 25.74 14.58
C LEU A 114 -13.98 26.27 13.64
N ALA A 115 -13.67 26.39 12.35
CA ALA A 115 -14.57 26.90 11.33
C ALA A 115 -14.32 26.17 9.99
N THR A 116 -15.30 26.20 9.09
CA THR A 116 -15.17 25.60 7.76
C THR A 116 -14.10 26.30 6.92
N GLY A 117 -13.24 25.52 6.27
CA GLY A 117 -12.23 26.04 5.37
C GLY A 117 -11.05 25.09 5.20
N GLN A 118 -10.15 25.46 4.30
CA GLN A 118 -8.90 24.74 4.08
C GLN A 118 -7.71 25.58 4.56
N VAL A 119 -6.73 24.92 5.16
CA VAL A 119 -5.41 25.48 5.48
C VAL A 119 -4.29 24.54 5.05
N THR A 120 -3.13 25.12 4.78
CA THR A 120 -1.88 24.37 4.60
C THR A 120 -1.01 24.56 5.83
N ILE A 121 -0.45 23.47 6.36
CA ILE A 121 0.35 23.44 7.57
C ILE A 121 1.73 22.83 7.32
N VAL A 122 2.71 23.19 8.14
CA VAL A 122 4.03 22.54 8.20
C VAL A 122 4.46 22.27 9.64
N ALA A 123 5.24 21.20 9.82
CA ALA A 123 6.08 21.02 11.00
C ALA A 123 7.42 21.74 10.78
N SER A 124 8.08 22.16 11.85
CA SER A 124 9.38 22.82 11.80
C SER A 124 10.26 22.45 12.99
N LEU A 125 11.52 22.12 12.71
CA LEU A 125 12.58 21.82 13.68
C LEU A 125 13.83 22.63 13.31
N ASN A 126 14.33 23.44 14.24
CA ASN A 126 15.55 24.26 14.07
C ASN A 126 15.58 25.12 12.77
N GLY A 127 14.41 25.56 12.30
CA GLY A 127 14.24 26.36 11.08
C GLY A 127 13.99 25.55 9.81
N VAL A 128 14.29 24.24 9.79
CA VAL A 128 13.88 23.35 8.70
C VAL A 128 12.38 23.08 8.78
N LYS A 129 11.67 23.30 7.66
CA LYS A 129 10.24 23.02 7.52
C LYS A 129 10.02 21.69 6.79
N SER A 130 8.93 21.01 7.13
CA SER A 130 8.45 19.86 6.38
C SER A 130 7.87 20.26 5.01
N SER A 131 7.68 19.26 4.14
CA SER A 131 6.65 19.36 3.10
C SER A 131 5.28 19.65 3.72
N ALA A 132 4.40 20.28 2.93
CA ALA A 132 3.07 20.68 3.38
C ALA A 132 2.18 19.48 3.76
N ALA A 133 1.30 19.70 4.74
CA ALA A 133 0.08 18.92 4.91
C ALA A 133 -1.15 19.84 4.74
N ILE A 134 -2.21 19.31 4.14
CA ILE A 134 -3.47 20.03 3.87
C ILE A 134 -4.51 19.60 4.89
N VAL A 135 -5.13 20.56 5.56
CA VAL A 135 -6.25 20.35 6.49
C VAL A 135 -7.50 20.99 5.92
N THR A 136 -8.54 20.19 5.70
CA THR A 136 -9.87 20.65 5.28
C THR A 136 -10.84 20.42 6.43
N VAL A 137 -11.29 21.52 7.04
CA VAL A 137 -12.32 21.51 8.08
C VAL A 137 -13.69 21.69 7.44
N VAL A 138 -14.59 20.78 7.76
CA VAL A 138 -15.95 20.70 7.20
C VAL A 138 -16.99 20.77 8.32
N ASP A 139 -18.23 21.07 7.96
CA ASP A 139 -19.35 21.17 8.90
C ASP A 139 -20.49 20.28 8.41
N SER A 140 -20.62 19.10 9.02
CA SER A 140 -21.67 18.12 8.76
C SER A 140 -23.07 18.53 9.22
N ALA A 141 -23.27 19.74 9.78
CA ALA A 141 -24.57 20.28 10.16
C ALA A 141 -25.18 21.28 9.16
N VAL A 142 -24.43 21.72 8.14
CA VAL A 142 -25.02 22.53 7.05
C VAL A 142 -25.96 21.68 6.17
N SER A 143 -26.79 22.33 5.36
CA SER A 143 -27.64 21.64 4.38
C SER A 143 -26.80 20.77 3.44
N PRO A 144 -27.19 19.51 3.19
CA PRO A 144 -26.42 18.59 2.36
C PRO A 144 -26.38 19.06 0.90
N LEU A 145 -25.21 18.89 0.27
CA LEU A 145 -25.04 19.06 -1.17
C LEU A 145 -24.12 17.95 -1.68
N ALA A 146 -24.68 17.00 -2.42
CA ALA A 146 -23.93 15.89 -3.02
C ALA A 146 -23.23 16.36 -4.29
N VAL A 147 -21.92 16.12 -4.39
CA VAL A 147 -21.06 16.46 -5.53
C VAL A 147 -20.15 15.26 -5.81
N ILE A 148 -20.22 14.69 -7.02
CA ILE A 148 -19.36 13.58 -7.47
C ILE A 148 -18.13 14.14 -8.19
N LYS A 149 -16.96 13.65 -7.82
CA LYS A 149 -15.63 14.03 -8.31
C LYS A 149 -14.77 12.80 -8.55
N GLY A 150 -13.62 12.94 -9.21
CA GLY A 150 -12.79 11.81 -9.66
C GLY A 150 -12.96 11.54 -11.15
N ASP A 151 -13.20 10.30 -11.55
CA ASP A 151 -13.15 9.89 -12.97
C ASP A 151 -14.18 10.58 -13.90
N ASN A 152 -15.24 11.18 -13.34
CA ASN A 152 -16.20 11.97 -14.13
C ASN A 152 -15.61 13.31 -14.63
N GLU A 153 -14.55 13.82 -13.98
CA GLU A 153 -13.95 15.11 -14.32
C GLU A 153 -13.17 15.08 -15.65
N ALA A 154 -12.87 13.90 -16.18
CA ALA A 154 -12.33 13.73 -17.53
C ALA A 154 -13.35 14.10 -18.63
N GLU A 155 -14.65 14.14 -18.32
CA GLU A 155 -15.74 14.35 -19.28
C GLU A 155 -16.71 15.44 -18.80
N ASN A 156 -16.17 16.57 -18.33
CA ASN A 156 -16.89 17.73 -17.78
C ASN A 156 -17.75 17.47 -16.51
N GLY A 157 -17.78 16.24 -16.00
CA GLY A 157 -18.45 15.87 -14.75
C GLY A 157 -19.68 14.97 -14.88
N ASP A 158 -20.26 14.83 -16.08
CA ASP A 158 -21.57 14.17 -16.26
C ASP A 158 -21.48 12.67 -16.58
N THR A 159 -20.36 12.20 -17.13
CA THR A 159 -20.16 10.81 -17.59
C THR A 159 -18.80 10.26 -17.18
N ILE A 160 -18.75 8.94 -16.94
CA ILE A 160 -17.55 8.14 -16.76
C ILE A 160 -17.57 7.07 -17.86
N ARG A 161 -16.44 6.88 -18.57
CA ARG A 161 -16.25 5.76 -19.50
C ARG A 161 -15.16 4.83 -19.00
N VAL A 162 -15.47 3.55 -18.91
CA VAL A 162 -14.57 2.48 -18.47
C VAL A 162 -14.78 1.20 -19.28
N ARG A 163 -13.77 0.32 -19.29
CA ARG A 163 -13.94 -1.07 -19.73
C ARG A 163 -14.54 -1.93 -18.61
N ILE A 164 -15.12 -3.07 -18.95
CA ILE A 164 -15.47 -4.09 -17.96
C ILE A 164 -14.23 -4.45 -17.13
N GLY A 165 -14.43 -4.55 -15.82
CA GLY A 165 -13.38 -4.91 -14.87
C GLY A 165 -12.36 -3.81 -14.59
N GLU A 166 -12.42 -2.65 -15.25
CA GLU A 166 -11.56 -1.51 -14.93
C GLU A 166 -11.96 -0.88 -13.59
N ALA A 167 -10.99 -0.66 -12.70
CA ALA A 167 -11.21 0.01 -11.42
C ALA A 167 -11.45 1.51 -11.63
N LEU A 168 -12.69 1.96 -11.43
CA LEU A 168 -13.08 3.37 -11.38
C LEU A 168 -12.86 3.93 -9.97
N GLU A 169 -12.57 5.22 -9.85
CA GLU A 169 -12.45 5.92 -8.57
C GLU A 169 -13.26 7.22 -8.56
N VAL A 170 -14.10 7.38 -7.53
CA VAL A 170 -14.92 8.57 -7.30
C VAL A 170 -14.83 9.05 -5.86
N ASN A 171 -15.06 10.34 -5.66
CA ASN A 171 -15.05 10.97 -4.35
C ASN A 171 -16.13 12.03 -4.19
N ALA A 172 -16.48 12.28 -2.92
CA ALA A 172 -17.43 13.27 -2.47
C ALA A 172 -16.72 14.38 -1.66
N GLU A 173 -15.42 14.61 -1.85
CA GLU A 173 -14.65 15.53 -1.01
C GLU A 173 -15.17 16.98 -1.13
N SER A 174 -15.69 17.36 -2.31
CA SER A 174 -16.36 18.64 -2.58
C SER A 174 -17.84 18.71 -2.12
N SER A 175 -18.38 17.66 -1.51
CA SER A 175 -19.74 17.66 -0.97
C SER A 175 -19.82 18.40 0.38
N ALA A 176 -20.95 19.09 0.61
CA ALA A 176 -21.25 19.79 1.86
C ALA A 176 -22.29 19.03 2.70
N GLY A 177 -22.32 19.28 4.02
CA GLY A 177 -23.28 18.65 4.93
C GLY A 177 -23.16 17.12 5.00
N VAL A 178 -21.94 16.57 4.92
CA VAL A 178 -21.70 15.12 4.88
C VAL A 178 -21.42 14.59 6.27
N ASN A 179 -22.44 13.99 6.92
CA ASN A 179 -22.24 13.07 8.04
C ASN A 179 -22.14 11.62 7.55
N LEU A 180 -22.93 11.26 6.54
CA LEU A 180 -22.91 9.96 5.85
C LEU A 180 -22.86 10.17 4.34
N ALA A 181 -22.11 9.32 3.64
CA ALA A 181 -22.12 9.20 2.18
C ALA A 181 -22.53 7.77 1.78
N GLU A 182 -23.46 7.65 0.83
CA GLU A 182 -23.89 6.37 0.24
C GLU A 182 -23.72 6.44 -1.28
N TRP A 183 -22.89 5.56 -1.82
CA TRP A 183 -22.72 5.34 -3.27
C TRP A 183 -23.59 4.17 -3.70
N PHE A 184 -24.40 4.34 -4.73
CA PHE A 184 -25.17 3.29 -5.38
C PHE A 184 -24.63 3.14 -6.81
N TRP A 185 -24.04 2.00 -7.13
CA TRP A 185 -23.34 1.81 -8.41
C TRP A 185 -24.32 1.61 -9.57
N GLY A 186 -25.55 1.14 -9.28
CA GLY A 186 -26.65 1.03 -10.23
C GLY A 186 -26.74 -0.33 -10.95
N ASP A 187 -25.79 -1.23 -10.72
CA ASP A 187 -25.82 -2.64 -11.11
C ASP A 187 -26.46 -3.56 -10.04
N GLY A 188 -26.55 -3.05 -8.80
CA GLY A 188 -27.04 -3.73 -7.62
C GLY A 188 -26.14 -3.53 -6.40
N ASP A 189 -24.85 -3.20 -6.62
CA ASP A 189 -23.89 -2.92 -5.56
C ASP A 189 -24.03 -1.49 -4.98
N ARG A 190 -23.52 -1.32 -3.75
CA ARG A 190 -23.45 -0.04 -3.04
C ARG A 190 -22.18 0.06 -2.20
N THR A 191 -21.72 1.26 -1.90
CA THR A 191 -20.61 1.51 -0.96
C THR A 191 -21.03 2.59 0.03
N ASN A 192 -21.10 2.24 1.32
CA ASN A 192 -21.62 3.11 2.36
C ASN A 192 -20.49 3.63 3.26
N ASP A 193 -20.70 4.80 3.87
CA ASP A 193 -19.83 5.43 4.87
C ASP A 193 -18.39 5.73 4.40
N LEU A 194 -18.20 5.97 3.10
CA LEU A 194 -16.92 6.34 2.51
C LEU A 194 -17.02 7.60 1.65
N ILE A 195 -16.24 8.63 2.00
CA ILE A 195 -16.12 9.89 1.23
C ILE A 195 -15.39 9.71 -0.12
N SER A 196 -14.76 8.54 -0.35
CA SER A 196 -14.23 8.14 -1.66
C SER A 196 -14.33 6.64 -1.79
N ALA A 197 -14.73 6.18 -2.97
CA ALA A 197 -15.03 4.79 -3.24
C ALA A 197 -14.50 4.37 -4.62
N THR A 198 -14.22 3.08 -4.74
CA THR A 198 -13.67 2.45 -5.95
C THR A 198 -14.51 1.22 -6.24
N HIS A 199 -14.77 0.97 -7.52
CA HIS A 199 -15.59 -0.16 -7.96
C HIS A 199 -15.18 -0.63 -9.37
N ALA A 200 -15.55 -1.85 -9.74
CA ALA A 200 -15.37 -2.38 -11.08
C ALA A 200 -16.59 -3.23 -11.47
N TYR A 201 -17.30 -2.78 -12.51
CA TYR A 201 -18.47 -3.48 -13.04
C TYR A 201 -18.06 -4.75 -13.79
N LEU A 202 -18.80 -5.83 -13.57
CA LEU A 202 -18.52 -7.15 -14.17
C LEU A 202 -19.26 -7.41 -15.50
N LYS A 203 -20.01 -6.43 -16.01
CA LYS A 203 -20.80 -6.49 -17.26
C LYS A 203 -20.83 -5.13 -17.96
N ALA A 204 -20.96 -5.13 -19.29
CA ALA A 204 -21.19 -3.90 -20.05
C ALA A 204 -22.61 -3.37 -19.83
N GLY A 205 -22.77 -2.05 -19.90
CA GLY A 205 -24.04 -1.38 -19.65
C GLY A 205 -23.88 0.12 -19.43
N THR A 206 -25.00 0.83 -19.34
CA THR A 206 -25.02 2.21 -18.85
C THR A 206 -25.67 2.22 -17.47
N TYR A 207 -24.88 2.51 -16.45
CA TYR A 207 -25.29 2.49 -15.05
C TYR A 207 -25.45 3.92 -14.53
N ARG A 208 -26.36 4.11 -13.56
CA ARG A 208 -26.60 5.39 -12.90
C ARG A 208 -25.91 5.40 -11.54
N LEU A 209 -24.63 5.74 -11.53
CA LEU A 209 -23.89 5.96 -10.29
C LEU A 209 -24.51 7.14 -9.55
N LYS A 210 -25.05 6.87 -8.35
CA LYS A 210 -25.72 7.86 -7.52
C LYS A 210 -24.98 8.02 -6.19
N LEU A 211 -24.71 9.26 -5.82
CA LEU A 211 -24.24 9.64 -4.49
C LEU A 211 -25.41 10.25 -3.71
N ARG A 212 -25.73 9.69 -2.54
CA ARG A 212 -26.47 10.41 -1.49
C ARG A 212 -25.49 10.90 -0.44
N VAL A 213 -25.65 12.14 0.00
CA VAL A 213 -25.04 12.61 1.26
C VAL A 213 -26.14 13.03 2.24
N THR A 214 -25.93 12.72 3.52
CA THR A 214 -26.89 12.98 4.60
C THR A 214 -26.18 13.72 5.73
N ASN A 215 -26.79 14.78 6.26
CA ASN A 215 -26.23 15.64 7.31
C ASN A 215 -26.60 15.14 8.73
N VAL A 216 -26.01 15.70 9.79
CA VAL A 216 -26.34 15.28 11.19
C VAL A 216 -27.79 15.56 11.59
N GLY A 217 -28.50 16.43 10.84
CA GLY A 217 -29.93 16.70 11.00
C GLY A 217 -30.84 15.72 10.26
N GLY A 218 -30.29 14.70 9.59
CA GLY A 218 -31.06 13.71 8.82
C GLY A 218 -31.59 14.21 7.47
N GLN A 219 -31.27 15.44 7.07
CA GLN A 219 -31.54 15.93 5.72
C GLN A 219 -30.59 15.22 4.74
N SER A 220 -31.05 14.92 3.53
CA SER A 220 -30.19 14.34 2.48
C SER A 220 -30.30 15.07 1.14
N HIS A 221 -29.25 14.95 0.34
CA HIS A 221 -29.19 15.40 -1.05
C HIS A 221 -28.66 14.25 -1.92
N GLU A 222 -29.22 14.06 -3.11
CA GLU A 222 -28.76 13.06 -4.09
C GLU A 222 -28.22 13.74 -5.35
N THR A 223 -27.15 13.21 -5.92
CA THR A 223 -26.70 13.54 -7.28
C THR A 223 -26.26 12.27 -8.00
N PHE A 224 -26.09 12.33 -9.32
CA PHE A 224 -25.78 11.16 -10.13
C PHE A 224 -24.92 11.52 -11.34
N VAL A 225 -24.15 10.54 -11.82
CA VAL A 225 -23.41 10.58 -13.10
C VAL A 225 -23.73 9.33 -13.90
N SER A 226 -23.59 9.41 -15.22
CA SER A 226 -23.70 8.24 -16.10
C SER A 226 -22.39 7.46 -16.09
N VAL A 227 -22.42 6.14 -15.91
CA VAL A 227 -21.24 5.28 -16.12
C VAL A 227 -21.49 4.35 -17.29
N VAL A 228 -20.79 4.61 -18.39
CA VAL A 228 -20.85 3.80 -19.60
C VAL A 228 -19.73 2.77 -19.54
N VAL A 229 -20.09 1.56 -19.12
CA VAL A 229 -19.20 0.41 -19.07
C VAL A 229 -19.26 -0.30 -20.42
N THR A 230 -18.10 -0.48 -21.03
CA THR A 230 -17.97 -1.08 -22.35
C THR A 230 -17.23 -2.40 -22.30
N GLU A 231 -17.60 -3.33 -23.18
CA GLU A 231 -16.74 -4.48 -23.51
C GLU A 231 -15.34 -4.00 -23.89
N HIS A 232 -14.33 -4.84 -23.66
CA HIS A 232 -13.04 -4.64 -24.31
C HIS A 232 -13.25 -4.75 -25.84
N PRO A 233 -12.70 -3.82 -26.64
CA PRO A 233 -12.96 -3.80 -28.08
C PRO A 233 -12.43 -5.07 -28.76
N ALA A 234 -12.96 -5.38 -29.95
CA ALA A 234 -12.33 -6.37 -30.82
C ALA A 234 -10.88 -5.94 -31.11
N PRO A 235 -9.90 -6.86 -31.05
CA PRO A 235 -8.48 -6.49 -31.07
C PRO A 235 -8.08 -5.74 -32.33
N ALA A 236 -7.45 -4.57 -32.17
CA ALA A 236 -6.92 -3.77 -33.27
C ALA A 236 -5.84 -4.53 -34.07
N ARG A 237 -5.09 -5.40 -33.38
CA ARG A 237 -4.20 -6.42 -33.94
C ARG A 237 -4.12 -7.61 -32.98
N ILE A 238 -3.93 -8.80 -33.53
CA ILE A 238 -3.59 -10.01 -32.76
C ILE A 238 -2.12 -10.33 -33.00
N PHE A 239 -1.39 -10.57 -31.90
CA PHE A 239 -0.09 -11.25 -31.92
C PHE A 239 -0.30 -12.65 -31.35
N ASN A 240 0.08 -13.69 -32.10
CA ASN A 240 0.12 -15.05 -31.57
C ASN A 240 1.58 -15.34 -31.18
N VAL A 241 1.82 -15.78 -29.94
CA VAL A 241 3.18 -15.96 -29.39
C VAL A 241 3.32 -17.30 -28.66
N GLY A 242 4.47 -17.97 -28.81
CA GLY A 242 4.77 -19.28 -28.24
C GLY A 242 5.89 -19.28 -27.19
N ASN A 243 6.62 -18.17 -27.01
CA ASN A 243 7.70 -18.03 -26.03
C ASN A 243 7.77 -16.60 -25.44
N LEU A 244 8.60 -16.42 -24.41
CA LEU A 244 8.74 -15.13 -23.70
C LEU A 244 9.33 -14.01 -24.56
N THR A 245 10.22 -14.33 -25.51
CA THR A 245 10.82 -13.35 -26.42
C THR A 245 9.77 -12.77 -27.36
N GLU A 246 8.99 -13.64 -28.02
CA GLU A 246 7.87 -13.23 -28.88
C GLU A 246 6.81 -12.43 -28.12
N LEU A 247 6.54 -12.78 -26.86
CA LEU A 247 5.63 -12.02 -26.00
C LEU A 247 6.16 -10.60 -25.75
N LEU A 248 7.44 -10.45 -25.39
CA LEU A 248 8.04 -9.15 -25.16
C LEU A 248 8.12 -8.31 -26.45
N ASP A 249 8.47 -8.92 -27.58
CA ASP A 249 8.52 -8.26 -28.89
C ASP A 249 7.12 -7.86 -29.40
N ALA A 250 6.08 -8.63 -29.08
CA ALA A 250 4.70 -8.25 -29.31
C ALA A 250 4.27 -7.10 -28.38
N TYR A 251 4.57 -7.19 -27.08
CA TYR A 251 4.29 -6.16 -26.09
C TYR A 251 4.96 -4.82 -26.44
N ASN A 252 6.17 -4.85 -27.00
CA ASN A 252 6.91 -3.68 -27.46
C ASN A 252 6.38 -3.09 -28.79
N GLN A 253 5.58 -3.84 -29.56
CA GLN A 253 4.92 -3.35 -30.78
C GLN A 253 3.53 -2.75 -30.55
N CYS A 254 2.89 -3.00 -29.41
CA CYS A 254 1.52 -2.54 -29.13
C CYS A 254 1.43 -0.99 -28.99
N VAL A 255 0.27 -0.41 -29.24
CA VAL A 255 -0.06 1.02 -28.99
C VAL A 255 -1.41 1.20 -28.27
N GLY A 256 -2.11 0.11 -27.96
CA GLY A 256 -3.38 0.06 -27.23
C GLY A 256 -4.49 -0.62 -28.05
N GLY A 257 -5.22 -1.53 -27.41
CA GLY A 257 -6.30 -2.30 -28.04
C GLY A 257 -5.83 -3.58 -28.76
N GLU A 258 -4.55 -3.95 -28.71
CA GLU A 258 -4.07 -5.23 -29.24
C GLU A 258 -4.22 -6.38 -28.24
N HIS A 259 -4.40 -7.60 -28.78
CA HIS A 259 -4.38 -8.84 -28.01
C HIS A 259 -3.11 -9.64 -28.30
N ILE A 260 -2.35 -9.95 -27.25
CA ILE A 260 -1.26 -10.93 -27.28
C ILE A 260 -1.84 -12.25 -26.80
N VAL A 261 -1.93 -13.20 -27.72
CA VAL A 261 -2.64 -14.47 -27.55
C VAL A 261 -1.63 -15.60 -27.53
N ILE A 262 -1.64 -16.36 -26.43
CA ILE A 262 -0.75 -17.50 -26.20
C ILE A 262 -1.59 -18.79 -26.32
N PRO A 263 -1.15 -19.84 -27.03
CA PRO A 263 -1.94 -21.07 -27.15
C PRO A 263 -2.30 -21.68 -25.79
N ALA A 264 -3.55 -22.16 -25.69
CA ALA A 264 -4.09 -22.76 -24.47
C ALA A 264 -3.26 -23.96 -24.01
N GLY A 265 -2.85 -23.97 -22.73
CA GLY A 265 -1.98 -25.00 -22.16
C GLY A 265 -0.49 -24.85 -22.47
N THR A 266 -0.06 -23.82 -23.22
CA THR A 266 1.36 -23.51 -23.37
C THR A 266 1.97 -23.18 -22.01
N ILE A 267 3.16 -23.72 -21.78
CA ILE A 267 4.03 -23.38 -20.64
C ILE A 267 5.12 -22.45 -21.16
N LEU A 268 5.25 -21.29 -20.50
CA LEU A 268 6.27 -20.29 -20.72
C LEU A 268 7.21 -20.30 -19.51
N GLU A 269 8.40 -20.85 -19.68
CA GLU A 269 9.37 -20.99 -18.58
C GLU A 269 10.37 -19.82 -18.56
N GLY A 270 10.59 -19.28 -17.36
CA GLY A 270 11.43 -18.12 -17.08
C GLY A 270 10.65 -16.89 -16.65
N SER A 271 11.36 -15.79 -16.47
CA SER A 271 10.85 -14.48 -16.06
C SER A 271 10.52 -13.56 -17.25
N ILE A 272 9.27 -13.09 -17.35
CA ILE A 272 8.92 -11.91 -18.17
C ILE A 272 8.80 -10.64 -17.31
N GLU A 273 9.40 -9.55 -17.80
CA GLU A 273 9.17 -8.19 -17.31
C GLU A 273 8.46 -7.36 -18.38
N LEU A 274 7.32 -6.75 -18.04
CA LEU A 274 6.62 -5.79 -18.90
C LEU A 274 7.05 -4.36 -18.53
N PRO A 275 7.87 -3.69 -19.37
CA PRO A 275 8.36 -2.34 -19.08
C PRO A 275 7.26 -1.27 -19.20
N ALA A 276 7.55 -0.09 -18.66
CA ALA A 276 6.72 1.11 -18.83
C ALA A 276 6.51 1.44 -20.32
N ARG A 277 5.25 1.48 -20.76
CA ARG A 277 4.83 1.91 -22.10
C ARG A 277 3.51 2.66 -22.00
N GLU A 278 3.36 3.72 -22.79
CA GLU A 278 2.10 4.43 -22.94
C GLU A 278 1.23 3.75 -24.00
N PHE A 279 0.02 3.34 -23.61
CA PHE A 279 -0.98 2.78 -24.51
C PHE A 279 -2.22 3.68 -24.57
N SER A 280 -2.87 3.73 -25.74
CA SER A 280 -4.12 4.45 -25.93
C SER A 280 -5.31 3.78 -25.23
N ASP A 281 -5.34 2.45 -25.21
CA ASP A 281 -6.35 1.58 -24.59
C ASP A 281 -5.65 0.32 -24.04
N PHE A 282 -6.39 -0.61 -23.43
CA PHE A 282 -5.82 -1.84 -22.85
C PHE A 282 -5.10 -2.73 -23.87
N VAL A 283 -3.90 -3.19 -23.52
CA VAL A 283 -3.24 -4.34 -24.16
C VAL A 283 -3.61 -5.60 -23.38
N THR A 284 -4.23 -6.57 -24.04
CA THR A 284 -4.68 -7.82 -23.39
C THR A 284 -3.72 -8.97 -23.68
N ILE A 285 -3.04 -9.46 -22.64
CA ILE A 285 -2.27 -10.71 -22.68
C ILE A 285 -3.18 -11.83 -22.18
N ARG A 286 -3.41 -12.85 -23.00
CA ARG A 286 -4.37 -13.93 -22.66
C ARG A 286 -3.99 -15.30 -23.21
N SER A 287 -4.57 -16.33 -22.60
CA SER A 287 -4.73 -17.62 -23.26
C SER A 287 -5.63 -17.49 -24.51
N SER A 288 -5.41 -18.33 -25.52
CA SER A 288 -6.28 -18.51 -26.67
C SER A 288 -7.64 -19.11 -26.30
N ALA A 289 -7.73 -19.83 -25.18
CA ALA A 289 -8.98 -20.40 -24.66
C ALA A 289 -10.00 -19.31 -24.30
N GLU A 290 -11.27 -19.67 -24.39
CA GLU A 290 -12.39 -18.87 -23.88
C GLU A 290 -12.47 -19.03 -22.35
N MET A 291 -12.40 -17.91 -21.64
CA MET A 291 -12.67 -17.84 -20.20
C MET A 291 -14.16 -17.59 -19.97
N PRO A 292 -14.74 -18.02 -18.83
CA PRO A 292 -16.16 -17.81 -18.56
C PRO A 292 -16.49 -16.32 -18.33
N ASP A 293 -17.79 -16.00 -18.27
CA ASP A 293 -18.29 -14.70 -17.81
C ASP A 293 -17.60 -14.27 -16.50
N LEU A 294 -17.29 -12.98 -16.35
CA LEU A 294 -16.72 -12.40 -15.12
C LEU A 294 -17.61 -12.55 -13.86
N ALA A 295 -18.82 -13.08 -13.96
CA ALA A 295 -19.62 -13.52 -12.81
C ALA A 295 -19.19 -14.90 -12.25
N VAL A 296 -18.34 -15.65 -12.96
CA VAL A 296 -17.95 -17.03 -12.65
C VAL A 296 -16.45 -17.08 -12.34
N ARG A 297 -16.11 -17.43 -11.09
CA ARG A 297 -14.72 -17.60 -10.67
C ARG A 297 -14.10 -18.88 -11.23
N VAL A 298 -12.87 -18.80 -11.74
CA VAL A 298 -12.07 -19.97 -12.14
C VAL A 298 -11.61 -20.83 -10.95
N LYS A 299 -11.29 -22.10 -11.22
CA LYS A 299 -10.69 -23.04 -10.26
C LYS A 299 -9.24 -23.36 -10.66
N PRO A 300 -8.41 -23.98 -9.78
CA PRO A 300 -7.05 -24.38 -10.13
C PRO A 300 -6.94 -25.29 -11.36
N GLU A 301 -7.99 -26.08 -11.60
CA GLU A 301 -8.12 -27.05 -12.70
C GLU A 301 -8.82 -26.47 -13.94
N GLN A 302 -8.99 -25.14 -14.01
CA GLN A 302 -9.61 -24.48 -15.17
C GLN A 302 -8.88 -24.89 -16.47
N PRO A 303 -9.58 -25.51 -17.45
CA PRO A 303 -8.94 -25.96 -18.67
C PRO A 303 -8.47 -24.77 -19.52
N GLY A 304 -7.35 -24.99 -20.22
CA GLY A 304 -6.85 -24.06 -21.24
C GLY A 304 -6.12 -22.82 -20.72
N LEU A 305 -5.82 -22.70 -19.43
CA LEU A 305 -4.93 -21.65 -18.92
C LEU A 305 -3.57 -21.70 -19.63
N VAL A 306 -2.95 -20.54 -19.87
CA VAL A 306 -1.51 -20.44 -20.18
C VAL A 306 -0.72 -20.42 -18.86
N ILE A 307 0.43 -21.09 -18.79
CA ILE A 307 1.23 -21.21 -17.57
C ILE A 307 2.52 -20.39 -17.72
N PHE A 308 2.80 -19.48 -16.80
CA PHE A 308 4.13 -18.87 -16.63
C PHE A 308 4.81 -19.52 -15.41
N ARG A 309 6.03 -20.05 -15.58
CA ARG A 309 6.71 -20.83 -14.54
C ARG A 309 8.17 -20.41 -14.35
N GLY A 310 8.61 -20.25 -13.11
CA GLY A 310 10.03 -20.05 -12.79
C GLY A 310 10.89 -21.27 -13.13
N THR A 311 12.12 -21.04 -13.57
CA THR A 311 13.14 -22.06 -13.90
C THR A 311 14.10 -22.37 -12.75
N TYR A 312 14.13 -21.51 -11.73
CA TYR A 312 14.89 -21.72 -10.50
C TYR A 312 14.13 -21.17 -9.28
N THR A 313 14.51 -21.63 -8.09
CA THR A 313 13.90 -21.20 -6.82
C THR A 313 14.02 -19.68 -6.66
N ASN A 314 12.88 -19.03 -6.39
CA ASN A 314 12.73 -17.58 -6.26
C ASN A 314 12.90 -16.79 -7.57
N GLU A 315 12.76 -17.41 -8.74
CA GLU A 315 12.43 -16.67 -9.96
C GLU A 315 10.94 -16.25 -9.93
N ILE A 316 10.68 -14.95 -10.05
CA ILE A 316 9.33 -14.41 -10.24
C ILE A 316 9.03 -14.54 -11.75
N PRO A 317 8.03 -15.34 -12.18
CA PRO A 317 7.81 -15.63 -13.59
C PRO A 317 7.16 -14.48 -14.35
N PHE A 318 6.42 -13.57 -13.69
CA PHE A 318 5.75 -12.45 -14.35
C PHE A 318 5.82 -11.16 -13.53
N ARG A 319 6.28 -10.06 -14.15
CA ARG A 319 6.31 -8.72 -13.55
C ARG A 319 5.69 -7.65 -14.45
N ILE A 320 4.82 -6.84 -13.88
CA ILE A 320 4.37 -5.56 -14.42
C ILE A 320 5.21 -4.47 -13.74
N LYS A 321 6.20 -3.93 -14.46
CA LYS A 321 7.20 -3.02 -13.88
C LYS A 321 6.61 -1.63 -13.62
N ASN A 322 7.27 -0.86 -12.76
CA ASN A 322 6.88 0.50 -12.44
C ASN A 322 6.52 1.33 -13.69
N LYS A 323 5.44 2.12 -13.60
CA LYS A 323 4.86 2.97 -14.67
C LYS A 323 4.25 2.23 -15.87
N ALA A 324 4.32 0.91 -15.96
CA ALA A 324 3.53 0.16 -16.92
C ALA A 324 2.03 0.37 -16.65
N ASN A 325 1.23 0.51 -17.69
CA ASN A 325 -0.19 0.84 -17.54
C ASN A 325 -1.08 0.19 -18.60
N ARG A 326 -2.40 0.14 -18.35
CA ARG A 326 -3.42 -0.37 -19.27
C ARG A 326 -3.11 -1.80 -19.75
N ILE A 327 -2.79 -2.69 -18.82
CA ILE A 327 -2.54 -4.11 -19.08
C ILE A 327 -3.72 -4.93 -18.55
N ARG A 328 -4.24 -5.84 -19.38
CA ARG A 328 -5.23 -6.85 -18.99
C ARG A 328 -4.61 -8.24 -19.11
N LEU A 329 -4.64 -9.01 -18.03
CA LEU A 329 -4.22 -10.41 -17.97
C LEU A 329 -5.46 -11.29 -17.86
N SER A 330 -5.66 -12.25 -18.77
CA SER A 330 -6.85 -13.12 -18.78
C SER A 330 -6.52 -14.59 -19.03
N GLY A 331 -6.98 -15.48 -18.13
CA GLY A 331 -6.80 -16.92 -18.26
C GLY A 331 -5.36 -17.40 -18.10
N ILE A 332 -4.63 -16.82 -17.13
CA ILE A 332 -3.21 -17.08 -16.88
C ILE A 332 -3.01 -17.80 -15.53
N LYS A 333 -2.16 -18.83 -15.51
CA LYS A 333 -1.64 -19.45 -14.29
C LYS A 333 -0.20 -19.01 -14.04
N PHE A 334 0.14 -18.65 -12.81
CA PHE A 334 1.52 -18.40 -12.38
C PHE A 334 1.99 -19.52 -11.44
N GLU A 335 3.15 -20.10 -11.74
CA GLU A 335 3.72 -21.24 -11.00
C GLU A 335 5.16 -20.95 -10.54
N PRO A 336 5.55 -21.38 -9.33
CA PRO A 336 6.95 -21.37 -8.91
C PRO A 336 7.76 -22.41 -9.71
N PHE A 337 9.08 -22.38 -9.58
CA PHE A 337 9.91 -23.48 -10.04
C PHE A 337 9.53 -24.79 -9.33
N SER A 338 9.13 -25.79 -10.11
CA SER A 338 8.62 -27.07 -9.58
C SER A 338 9.68 -27.91 -8.86
N GLY A 339 10.96 -27.60 -9.03
CA GLY A 339 12.08 -28.23 -8.32
C GLY A 339 12.51 -27.51 -7.04
N THR A 340 11.79 -26.49 -6.56
CA THR A 340 12.09 -25.83 -5.28
C THR A 340 11.91 -26.82 -4.11
N PRO A 341 12.94 -27.04 -3.27
CA PRO A 341 12.80 -27.81 -2.02
C PRO A 341 11.83 -27.13 -1.05
N ASP A 342 11.09 -27.93 -0.28
CA ASP A 342 9.99 -27.47 0.58
C ASP A 342 10.41 -26.57 1.76
N TYR A 343 11.71 -26.44 2.03
CA TYR A 343 12.30 -25.52 3.00
C TYR A 343 12.79 -24.18 2.42
N TYR A 344 12.77 -24.00 1.08
CA TYR A 344 13.00 -22.71 0.43
C TYR A 344 11.67 -22.08 -0.06
N ALA A 345 11.60 -20.75 -0.05
CA ALA A 345 10.42 -20.00 -0.47
C ALA A 345 10.64 -19.18 -1.76
N ASN A 346 9.58 -19.09 -2.57
CA ASN A 346 9.49 -18.20 -3.72
C ASN A 346 8.75 -16.93 -3.30
N TYR A 347 9.31 -15.74 -3.51
CA TYR A 347 8.78 -14.51 -2.93
C TYR A 347 7.52 -13.99 -3.63
N TYR A 348 7.49 -13.96 -4.95
CA TYR A 348 6.34 -13.48 -5.72
C TYR A 348 6.08 -14.39 -6.92
N LEU A 349 4.82 -14.51 -7.36
CA LEU A 349 4.47 -15.20 -8.61
C LEU A 349 3.88 -14.25 -9.67
N LEU A 350 3.19 -13.18 -9.24
CA LEU A 350 2.91 -12.00 -10.03
C LEU A 350 3.35 -10.75 -9.25
N GLU A 351 4.26 -9.96 -9.81
CA GLU A 351 4.67 -8.67 -9.24
C GLU A 351 3.99 -7.53 -10.00
N ILE A 352 3.14 -6.73 -9.34
CA ILE A 352 2.59 -5.48 -9.90
C ILE A 352 3.26 -4.32 -9.18
N GLY A 353 4.27 -3.74 -9.82
CA GLY A 353 5.13 -2.69 -9.29
C GLY A 353 6.52 -3.22 -8.95
N GLU A 354 7.16 -2.55 -8.00
CA GLU A 354 8.42 -2.99 -7.38
C GLU A 354 8.38 -2.48 -5.93
N GLY A 355 7.89 -3.27 -4.98
CA GLY A 355 7.52 -2.75 -3.65
C GLY A 355 8.66 -2.09 -2.88
N PHE A 356 9.89 -2.56 -3.08
CA PHE A 356 11.09 -1.89 -2.54
C PHE A 356 11.85 -1.01 -3.56
N GLY A 357 11.38 -0.92 -4.81
CA GLY A 357 11.93 -0.09 -5.89
C GLY A 357 11.27 1.29 -6.03
N GLN A 358 9.96 1.40 -5.79
CA GLN A 358 9.19 2.65 -5.93
C GLN A 358 9.63 3.75 -4.96
N ARG A 359 9.55 5.02 -5.38
CA ARG A 359 10.00 6.21 -4.61
C ARG A 359 8.97 7.35 -4.62
N VAL A 360 8.17 7.46 -5.67
CA VAL A 360 7.07 8.44 -5.80
C VAL A 360 5.77 7.77 -6.25
N PRO A 361 4.58 8.33 -5.98
CA PRO A 361 3.28 7.74 -6.40
C PRO A 361 3.19 7.49 -7.91
N GLU A 362 3.91 8.27 -8.71
CA GLU A 362 3.98 8.13 -10.17
C GLU A 362 4.78 6.91 -10.62
N ASP A 363 5.45 6.17 -9.72
CA ASP A 363 6.10 4.90 -10.01
C ASP A 363 5.11 3.70 -10.01
N ASN A 364 3.96 3.82 -9.34
CA ASN A 364 2.94 2.76 -9.30
C ASN A 364 2.46 2.42 -10.74
N PRO A 365 2.43 1.14 -11.17
CA PRO A 365 1.71 0.73 -12.38
C PRO A 365 0.23 1.07 -12.28
N PHE A 366 -0.42 1.50 -13.38
CA PHE A 366 -1.79 2.01 -13.30
C PHE A 366 -2.78 1.46 -14.34
N LYS A 367 -4.06 1.35 -13.96
CA LYS A 367 -5.11 0.69 -14.78
C LYS A 367 -4.69 -0.73 -15.18
N ILE A 368 -4.59 -1.63 -14.20
CA ILE A 368 -4.25 -3.03 -14.41
C ILE A 368 -5.47 -3.91 -14.12
N ILE A 369 -5.77 -4.86 -15.01
CA ILE A 369 -6.85 -5.84 -14.83
C ILE A 369 -6.24 -7.24 -14.81
N VAL A 370 -6.51 -8.01 -13.77
CA VAL A 370 -6.15 -9.43 -13.65
C VAL A 370 -7.46 -10.20 -13.48
N GLU A 371 -7.80 -11.03 -14.47
CA GLU A 371 -9.08 -11.75 -14.50
C GLU A 371 -8.90 -13.22 -14.84
N HIS A 372 -9.72 -14.09 -14.25
CA HIS A 372 -9.69 -15.53 -14.52
C HIS A 372 -8.30 -16.17 -14.35
N CYS A 373 -7.47 -15.58 -13.50
CA CYS A 373 -6.10 -16.02 -13.26
C CYS A 373 -6.00 -16.96 -12.06
N VAL A 374 -4.96 -17.78 -12.05
CA VAL A 374 -4.73 -18.81 -11.03
C VAL A 374 -3.32 -18.71 -10.47
N VAL A 375 -3.21 -18.69 -9.14
CA VAL A 375 -2.01 -19.07 -8.42
C VAL A 375 -2.40 -20.21 -7.48
N ASN A 376 -1.77 -21.37 -7.67
CA ASN A 376 -1.99 -22.56 -6.85
C ASN A 376 -0.75 -23.47 -6.92
N PRO A 377 0.31 -23.19 -6.16
CA PRO A 377 1.54 -23.98 -6.17
C PRO A 377 1.31 -25.41 -5.61
N PRO A 378 2.24 -26.35 -5.83
CA PRO A 378 2.23 -27.66 -5.19
C PRO A 378 2.30 -27.61 -3.65
N ASP A 379 1.87 -28.69 -2.99
CA ASP A 379 1.85 -28.81 -1.53
C ASP A 379 3.26 -28.83 -0.91
N ASN A 380 4.25 -29.32 -1.64
CA ASN A 380 5.66 -29.36 -1.26
C ASN A 380 6.44 -28.06 -1.62
N ILE A 381 5.78 -26.97 -2.00
CA ILE A 381 6.45 -25.71 -2.36
C ILE A 381 5.91 -24.55 -1.52
N GLN A 382 6.83 -23.75 -0.98
CA GLN A 382 6.52 -22.50 -0.30
C GLN A 382 6.44 -21.32 -1.28
N VAL A 383 5.48 -20.44 -1.00
CA VAL A 383 5.30 -19.15 -1.67
C VAL A 383 5.02 -18.11 -0.61
N VAL A 384 5.80 -17.03 -0.59
CA VAL A 384 5.63 -15.89 0.32
C VAL A 384 4.42 -15.08 -0.13
N HIS A 385 4.42 -14.56 -1.36
CA HIS A 385 3.31 -13.78 -1.91
C HIS A 385 2.85 -14.40 -3.24
N ALA A 386 1.55 -14.63 -3.43
CA ALA A 386 1.05 -14.93 -4.78
C ALA A 386 1.12 -13.68 -5.66
N VAL A 387 0.60 -12.55 -5.17
CA VAL A 387 0.58 -11.26 -5.87
C VAL A 387 1.15 -10.15 -4.98
N LEU A 388 2.11 -9.37 -5.49
CA LEU A 388 2.35 -8.01 -5.02
C LEU A 388 1.41 -7.07 -5.77
N ASN A 389 0.66 -6.23 -5.06
CA ASN A 389 -0.19 -5.21 -5.64
C ASN A 389 0.19 -3.79 -5.16
N ASP A 390 1.29 -3.29 -5.72
CA ASP A 390 1.80 -1.92 -5.51
C ASP A 390 1.51 -1.01 -6.72
N GLY A 391 0.27 -1.09 -7.21
CA GLY A 391 -0.26 -0.28 -8.30
C GLY A 391 -1.23 0.84 -7.87
N TYR A 392 -1.93 1.36 -8.87
CA TYR A 392 -3.03 2.32 -8.75
C TYR A 392 -4.13 1.95 -9.75
N LYS A 393 -5.38 1.78 -9.31
CA LYS A 393 -6.47 1.25 -10.16
C LYS A 393 -6.14 -0.15 -10.68
N VAL A 394 -6.08 -1.09 -9.74
CA VAL A 394 -5.79 -2.51 -10.01
C VAL A 394 -6.98 -3.37 -9.62
N SER A 395 -7.50 -4.13 -10.57
CA SER A 395 -8.60 -5.08 -10.38
C SER A 395 -8.08 -6.52 -10.39
N ILE A 396 -8.46 -7.33 -9.40
CA ILE A 396 -8.24 -8.79 -9.41
C ILE A 396 -9.58 -9.51 -9.26
N LEU A 397 -10.09 -10.01 -10.39
CA LEU A 397 -11.50 -10.40 -10.57
C LEU A 397 -11.64 -11.89 -10.89
N SER A 398 -12.63 -12.55 -10.30
CA SER A 398 -13.03 -13.94 -10.63
C SER A 398 -11.86 -14.93 -10.72
N SER A 399 -10.84 -14.70 -9.90
CA SER A 399 -9.54 -15.38 -9.91
C SER A 399 -9.38 -16.31 -8.70
N TRP A 400 -8.34 -17.13 -8.70
CA TRP A 400 -8.01 -18.04 -7.60
C TRP A 400 -6.57 -17.84 -7.13
N LEU A 401 -6.36 -17.41 -5.89
CA LEU A 401 -5.05 -17.25 -5.27
C LEU A 401 -4.99 -18.12 -4.01
N GLY A 402 -4.59 -19.38 -4.16
CA GLY A 402 -4.68 -20.39 -3.10
C GLY A 402 -3.44 -21.27 -2.93
N ASN A 403 -3.48 -22.15 -1.92
CA ASN A 403 -2.36 -22.96 -1.42
C ASN A 403 -1.07 -22.18 -1.06
N ILE A 404 -1.20 -20.88 -0.73
CA ILE A 404 -0.06 -20.01 -0.44
C ILE A 404 0.39 -20.23 1.01
N LYS A 405 1.64 -20.65 1.20
CA LYS A 405 2.10 -21.12 2.51
C LYS A 405 3.61 -21.01 2.65
N THR A 406 4.02 -20.85 3.89
CA THR A 406 5.41 -20.84 4.37
C THR A 406 5.50 -21.59 5.69
N TYR A 407 6.68 -22.11 5.98
CA TYR A 407 7.00 -22.81 7.22
C TYR A 407 7.92 -21.95 8.11
N GLY A 408 7.95 -22.26 9.40
CA GLY A 408 8.87 -21.66 10.36
C GLY A 408 8.49 -20.22 10.73
N SER A 409 9.34 -19.25 10.40
CA SER A 409 9.17 -17.86 10.82
C SER A 409 8.61 -16.91 9.75
N GLN A 410 8.75 -17.24 8.47
CA GLN A 410 8.41 -16.38 7.33
C GLN A 410 6.89 -16.32 7.10
N ASP A 411 6.31 -15.14 6.93
CA ASP A 411 4.90 -14.95 6.64
C ASP A 411 4.56 -15.21 5.16
N SER A 412 3.32 -15.64 4.87
CA SER A 412 2.79 -15.87 3.52
C SER A 412 1.37 -15.33 3.28
N GLN A 413 1.14 -14.72 2.11
CA GLN A 413 -0.09 -14.01 1.75
C GLN A 413 -0.54 -14.22 0.29
N ALA A 414 -1.86 -14.25 0.05
CA ALA A 414 -2.38 -14.33 -1.31
C ALA A 414 -2.28 -12.97 -2.04
N VAL A 415 -2.45 -11.86 -1.33
CA VAL A 415 -2.04 -10.53 -1.83
C VAL A 415 -1.33 -9.74 -0.73
N PHE A 416 -0.19 -9.14 -1.10
CA PHE A 416 0.53 -8.15 -0.31
C PHE A 416 0.51 -6.80 -1.04
N GLY A 417 0.26 -5.72 -0.31
CA GLY A 417 0.50 -4.35 -0.77
C GLY A 417 1.21 -3.52 0.29
N LEU A 418 2.13 -2.66 -0.14
CA LEU A 418 3.02 -1.84 0.68
C LEU A 418 2.94 -0.35 0.27
N ASP A 419 3.27 -0.07 -0.98
CA ASP A 419 3.43 1.28 -1.57
C ASP A 419 2.44 1.57 -2.71
N GLY A 420 1.54 0.63 -3.04
CA GLY A 420 0.43 0.86 -3.97
C GLY A 420 -0.52 1.95 -3.50
N ARG A 421 -0.67 3.02 -4.30
CA ARG A 421 -1.59 4.14 -4.05
C ARG A 421 -3.03 3.70 -3.81
N GLY A 422 -3.47 2.57 -4.35
CA GLY A 422 -4.79 2.01 -4.09
C GLY A 422 -5.75 2.16 -5.27
N ALA A 423 -7.01 2.50 -4.99
CA ALA A 423 -8.11 2.25 -5.93
C ALA A 423 -8.14 0.78 -6.37
N HIS A 424 -7.97 -0.15 -5.43
CA HIS A 424 -7.87 -1.58 -5.72
C HIS A 424 -9.25 -2.26 -5.60
N VAL A 425 -9.60 -3.12 -6.56
CA VAL A 425 -10.88 -3.84 -6.57
C VAL A 425 -10.65 -5.34 -6.63
N TYR A 426 -11.19 -6.05 -5.64
CA TYR A 426 -11.21 -7.50 -5.59
C TYR A 426 -12.66 -7.95 -5.63
N ASN A 427 -13.08 -8.61 -6.71
CA ASN A 427 -14.47 -9.04 -6.88
C ASN A 427 -14.53 -10.52 -7.26
N ASN A 428 -15.34 -11.30 -6.54
CA ASN A 428 -15.55 -12.73 -6.79
C ASN A 428 -14.26 -13.58 -6.75
N THR A 429 -13.18 -13.12 -6.10
CA THR A 429 -11.88 -13.81 -6.07
C THR A 429 -11.73 -14.70 -4.82
N TYR A 430 -11.06 -15.85 -4.96
CA TYR A 430 -10.73 -16.77 -3.88
C TYR A 430 -9.32 -16.49 -3.36
N PHE A 431 -9.17 -16.44 -2.04
CA PHE A 431 -7.91 -16.17 -1.34
C PHE A 431 -7.69 -17.22 -0.25
N GLU A 432 -6.56 -17.91 -0.31
CA GLU A 432 -6.18 -18.92 0.69
C GLU A 432 -4.68 -18.85 0.95
N ALA A 433 -4.33 -18.40 2.15
CA ALA A 433 -2.94 -18.32 2.60
C ALA A 433 -2.76 -18.69 4.08
N ALA A 434 -1.63 -19.30 4.39
CA ALA A 434 -1.30 -19.80 5.72
C ALA A 434 -1.16 -18.66 6.74
N SER A 435 -0.36 -17.62 6.45
CA SER A 435 -0.24 -16.46 7.34
C SER A 435 -1.45 -15.53 7.17
N GLU A 436 -1.41 -14.49 6.34
CA GLU A 436 -2.52 -13.54 6.16
C GLU A 436 -3.05 -13.59 4.71
N SER A 437 -4.31 -13.95 4.45
CA SER A 437 -4.77 -14.06 3.04
C SER A 437 -4.73 -12.73 2.27
N ILE A 438 -4.96 -11.62 2.97
CA ILE A 438 -4.63 -10.25 2.52
C ILE A 438 -3.76 -9.58 3.59
N ILE A 439 -2.71 -8.87 3.16
CA ILE A 439 -2.08 -7.86 4.02
C ILE A 439 -1.79 -6.53 3.29
N TYR A 440 -2.13 -5.42 3.95
CA TYR A 440 -1.73 -4.07 3.56
C TYR A 440 -0.80 -3.45 4.61
N GLY A 441 0.44 -3.15 4.22
CA GLY A 441 1.55 -2.85 5.12
C GLY A 441 2.14 -4.10 5.79
N GLY A 442 3.06 -3.91 6.73
CA GLY A 442 3.83 -5.00 7.35
C GLY A 442 5.32 -4.97 7.04
N SER A 443 5.76 -3.98 6.26
CA SER A 443 7.13 -3.54 6.13
C SER A 443 7.16 -2.01 6.01
N ASP A 444 8.36 -1.45 5.94
CA ASP A 444 8.60 -0.01 5.85
C ASP A 444 8.36 0.50 4.42
N ASN A 445 7.29 1.30 4.22
CA ASN A 445 6.98 1.98 2.95
C ASN A 445 8.19 2.74 2.39
N ARG A 446 8.32 2.79 1.07
CA ARG A 446 9.38 3.51 0.34
C ARG A 446 8.90 4.85 -0.22
N ILE A 447 7.61 5.00 -0.51
CA ILE A 447 7.00 6.26 -0.92
C ILE A 447 6.57 7.04 0.33
N ASP A 448 7.01 8.30 0.44
CA ASP A 448 6.92 9.06 1.69
C ASP A 448 5.49 9.35 2.16
N GLY A 449 5.05 8.68 3.23
CA GLY A 449 3.69 8.83 3.76
C GLY A 449 2.60 8.23 2.85
N MET A 450 2.96 7.27 1.99
CA MET A 450 1.98 6.54 1.19
C MET A 450 1.07 5.69 2.08
N VAL A 451 -0.24 5.72 1.79
CA VAL A 451 -1.25 4.92 2.46
C VAL A 451 -2.18 4.37 1.37
N PRO A 452 -2.14 3.05 1.09
CA PRO A 452 -3.08 2.40 0.17
C PRO A 452 -4.52 2.75 0.52
N THR A 453 -5.21 3.47 -0.37
CA THR A 453 -6.53 4.06 -0.09
C THR A 453 -7.58 3.60 -1.09
N ASN A 454 -8.85 3.58 -0.68
CA ASN A 454 -10.00 3.30 -1.54
C ASN A 454 -9.92 1.86 -2.10
N ILE A 455 -10.06 0.88 -1.21
CA ILE A 455 -9.86 -0.55 -1.51
C ILE A 455 -11.19 -1.28 -1.34
N GLU A 456 -11.64 -2.02 -2.35
CA GLU A 456 -12.93 -2.74 -2.33
C GLU A 456 -12.74 -4.26 -2.41
N PHE A 457 -13.43 -5.00 -1.54
CA PHE A 457 -13.60 -6.45 -1.59
C PHE A 457 -15.09 -6.81 -1.69
N ARG A 458 -15.50 -7.42 -2.80
CA ARG A 458 -16.89 -7.89 -3.02
C ARG A 458 -16.95 -9.37 -3.32
N ARG A 459 -17.84 -10.09 -2.64
CA ARG A 459 -18.14 -11.52 -2.93
C ARG A 459 -16.90 -12.43 -2.94
N CYS A 460 -15.86 -12.03 -2.22
CA CYS A 460 -14.60 -12.76 -2.12
C CYS A 460 -14.71 -13.91 -1.12
N PHE A 461 -13.86 -14.93 -1.26
CA PHE A 461 -13.84 -16.08 -0.37
C PHE A 461 -12.46 -16.23 0.26
N PHE A 462 -12.39 -16.05 1.58
CA PHE A 462 -11.17 -16.11 2.39
C PHE A 462 -11.19 -17.36 3.26
N THR A 463 -10.17 -18.22 3.13
CA THR A 463 -10.09 -19.50 3.85
C THR A 463 -8.66 -19.91 4.14
N LYS A 464 -8.50 -20.94 4.97
CA LYS A 464 -7.29 -21.77 5.08
C LYS A 464 -7.65 -23.21 4.77
N ARG A 465 -6.67 -24.01 4.34
CA ARG A 465 -6.87 -25.46 4.18
C ARG A 465 -6.91 -26.11 5.55
N THR A 466 -7.91 -26.97 5.80
CA THR A 466 -8.13 -27.56 7.13
C THR A 466 -7.08 -28.59 7.54
N ASP A 467 -6.24 -29.06 6.62
CA ASP A 467 -5.10 -29.93 6.87
C ASP A 467 -3.92 -29.19 7.51
N TRP A 468 -3.70 -27.91 7.22
CA TRP A 468 -2.63 -27.11 7.83
C TRP A 468 -2.69 -27.14 9.37
N ARG A 469 -3.91 -27.16 9.93
CA ARG A 469 -4.20 -27.27 11.37
C ARG A 469 -3.62 -28.53 12.01
N THR A 470 -3.32 -29.60 11.27
CA THR A 470 -2.84 -30.88 11.83
C THR A 470 -1.32 -30.92 12.01
N ASN A 471 -0.68 -29.78 12.29
CA ASN A 471 0.77 -29.68 12.55
C ASN A 471 1.62 -30.20 11.37
N VAL A 472 1.24 -29.82 10.14
CA VAL A 472 1.98 -30.16 8.92
C VAL A 472 3.38 -29.52 8.98
N ARG A 473 4.39 -30.29 8.58
CA ARG A 473 5.81 -29.88 8.61
C ARG A 473 6.49 -30.13 7.26
N ASN A 474 7.51 -29.32 6.98
CA ASN A 474 8.43 -29.52 5.86
C ASN A 474 9.54 -30.54 6.20
N SER A 475 10.43 -30.83 5.25
CA SER A 475 11.50 -31.81 5.38
C SER A 475 12.56 -31.48 6.44
N VAL A 476 12.65 -30.23 6.90
CA VAL A 476 13.54 -29.80 7.99
C VAL A 476 12.84 -29.74 9.35
N GLY A 477 11.53 -30.03 9.40
CA GLY A 477 10.75 -30.14 10.62
C GLY A 477 10.07 -28.85 11.08
N ASP A 478 10.14 -27.75 10.33
CA ASP A 478 9.37 -26.53 10.63
C ASP A 478 7.88 -26.76 10.41
N SER A 479 7.03 -26.24 11.29
CA SER A 479 5.56 -26.21 11.09
C SER A 479 5.15 -25.04 10.20
N ILE A 480 3.94 -25.08 9.65
CA ILE A 480 3.35 -23.94 8.91
C ILE A 480 3.30 -22.70 9.82
N ASN A 481 3.44 -21.50 9.23
CA ASN A 481 3.32 -20.22 9.94
C ASN A 481 1.89 -19.65 9.83
N GLU A 482 0.95 -20.17 10.62
CA GLU A 482 -0.45 -19.72 10.58
C GLU A 482 -0.69 -18.36 11.25
N LYS A 483 -1.49 -17.50 10.59
CA LYS A 483 -2.05 -16.27 11.16
C LYS A 483 -3.51 -16.04 10.73
N ASN A 484 -3.90 -14.79 10.49
CA ASN A 484 -5.27 -14.30 10.30
C ASN A 484 -5.79 -14.63 8.88
N LEU A 485 -7.03 -14.28 8.55
CA LEU A 485 -7.47 -14.25 7.14
C LEU A 485 -7.20 -12.89 6.50
N PHE A 486 -7.26 -11.81 7.27
CA PHE A 486 -7.19 -10.44 6.75
C PHE A 486 -6.47 -9.54 7.76
N GLU A 487 -5.40 -8.86 7.36
CA GLU A 487 -4.76 -7.84 8.21
C GLU A 487 -4.51 -6.52 7.46
N THR A 488 -4.81 -5.40 8.10
CA THR A 488 -4.29 -4.09 7.68
C THR A 488 -3.36 -3.56 8.76
N LYS A 489 -2.23 -2.99 8.35
CA LYS A 489 -1.29 -2.21 9.16
C LYS A 489 -1.14 -0.78 8.60
N ASN A 490 -1.26 -0.65 7.28
CA ASN A 490 -1.27 0.62 6.54
C ASN A 490 -2.33 0.57 5.42
N ALA A 491 -3.55 1.03 5.68
CA ALA A 491 -4.62 1.14 4.68
C ALA A 491 -5.66 2.19 5.10
N ARG A 492 -6.45 2.71 4.15
CA ARG A 492 -7.51 3.70 4.40
C ARG A 492 -8.70 3.51 3.45
N ARG A 493 -9.92 3.83 3.89
CA ARG A 493 -11.15 3.73 3.08
C ARG A 493 -11.28 2.36 2.42
N LEU A 494 -11.24 1.32 3.25
CA LEU A 494 -11.35 -0.08 2.82
C LEU A 494 -12.80 -0.55 3.03
N TYR A 495 -13.36 -1.21 2.02
CA TYR A 495 -14.73 -1.68 2.00
C TYR A 495 -14.79 -3.20 1.77
N VAL A 496 -15.65 -3.91 2.50
CA VAL A 496 -15.86 -5.35 2.35
C VAL A 496 -17.37 -5.64 2.40
N GLU A 497 -17.96 -6.14 1.31
CA GLU A 497 -19.37 -6.55 1.27
C GLU A 497 -19.52 -7.95 0.63
N GLY A 498 -20.50 -8.72 1.10
CA GLY A 498 -20.85 -10.05 0.57
C GLY A 498 -19.74 -11.12 0.60
N SER A 499 -18.62 -10.87 1.29
CA SER A 499 -17.45 -11.75 1.28
C SER A 499 -17.48 -12.72 2.48
N ILE A 500 -16.99 -13.94 2.27
CA ILE A 500 -17.01 -15.03 3.25
C ILE A 500 -15.61 -15.22 3.86
N PHE A 501 -15.55 -15.31 5.18
CA PHE A 501 -14.35 -15.64 5.95
C PHE A 501 -14.61 -16.97 6.69
N THR A 502 -13.81 -17.99 6.44
CA THR A 502 -14.01 -19.34 7.00
C THR A 502 -12.69 -20.03 7.34
N ASN A 503 -12.75 -21.15 8.07
CA ASN A 503 -11.58 -21.97 8.45
C ASN A 503 -10.46 -21.16 9.14
N HIS A 504 -10.82 -20.25 10.03
CA HIS A 504 -9.89 -19.67 11.00
C HIS A 504 -9.89 -20.50 12.30
N TRP A 505 -8.71 -20.72 12.87
CA TRP A 505 -8.53 -21.31 14.20
C TRP A 505 -7.49 -20.50 14.98
N ASP A 506 -7.48 -20.66 16.30
CA ASP A 506 -6.42 -20.09 17.12
C ASP A 506 -5.08 -20.76 16.80
N ALA A 507 -4.09 -19.93 16.48
CA ALA A 507 -2.68 -20.25 16.34
C ALA A 507 -1.87 -19.12 16.99
N LEU A 508 -0.69 -19.43 17.55
CA LEU A 508 0.11 -18.51 18.38
C LEU A 508 0.42 -17.13 17.75
N ARG A 509 0.35 -17.01 16.42
CA ARG A 509 0.63 -15.78 15.66
C ARG A 509 -0.63 -15.14 15.05
N SER A 510 -1.80 -15.78 15.16
CA SER A 510 -3.11 -15.31 14.68
C SER A 510 -3.70 -14.13 15.48
N GLN A 511 -3.05 -13.74 16.58
CA GLN A 511 -3.53 -12.67 17.47
C GLN A 511 -4.98 -12.91 17.97
N TYR A 512 -5.42 -14.18 17.96
CA TYR A 512 -6.78 -14.65 18.25
C TYR A 512 -7.88 -14.12 17.29
N ASN A 513 -7.52 -13.52 16.14
CA ASN A 513 -8.45 -12.75 15.31
C ASN A 513 -8.36 -13.07 13.81
N ALA A 514 -9.48 -13.49 13.22
CA ALA A 514 -9.57 -13.76 11.78
C ALA A 514 -9.39 -12.49 10.92
N VAL A 515 -9.79 -11.33 11.44
CA VAL A 515 -9.67 -10.02 10.80
C VAL A 515 -9.01 -9.07 11.79
N VAL A 516 -7.88 -8.47 11.41
CA VAL A 516 -7.09 -7.56 12.24
C VAL A 516 -6.95 -6.22 11.54
N LEU A 517 -7.68 -5.21 12.01
CA LEU A 517 -7.67 -3.87 11.42
C LEU A 517 -6.83 -2.92 12.30
N LYS A 518 -5.53 -2.82 12.01
CA LYS A 518 -4.66 -1.81 12.63
C LYS A 518 -4.56 -0.62 11.69
N SER A 519 -4.96 0.55 12.19
CA SER A 519 -4.62 1.83 11.58
C SER A 519 -3.41 2.42 12.30
N SER A 520 -2.24 2.38 11.69
CA SER A 520 -1.14 3.22 12.17
C SER A 520 -1.51 4.71 12.01
N ALA A 521 -1.08 5.54 12.96
CA ALA A 521 -1.17 7.01 12.82
C ALA A 521 -0.10 7.52 11.85
N ASP A 522 -0.29 7.22 10.56
CA ASP A 522 0.46 7.72 9.40
C ASP A 522 1.99 7.82 9.62
N LYS A 523 2.64 6.76 10.13
CA LYS A 523 4.11 6.70 10.33
C LYS A 523 4.75 5.61 9.47
N PRO A 524 5.62 5.94 8.50
CA PRO A 524 6.53 4.94 7.95
C PRO A 524 7.51 4.45 9.03
N ASN A 525 7.92 3.19 8.91
CA ASN A 525 8.98 2.51 9.65
C ASN A 525 8.65 1.91 11.04
N SER A 526 7.38 1.59 11.35
CA SER A 526 7.02 0.80 12.54
C SER A 526 6.93 -0.72 12.25
N GLY A 527 8.04 -1.33 11.82
CA GLY A 527 8.14 -2.79 11.61
C GLY A 527 7.86 -3.65 12.86
N GLN A 528 7.83 -3.05 14.05
CA GLN A 528 7.25 -3.63 15.27
C GLN A 528 6.54 -2.53 16.10
N GLY A 529 5.52 -2.94 16.87
CA GLY A 529 5.13 -2.29 18.12
C GLY A 529 4.40 -0.94 18.05
N VAL A 530 3.08 -0.99 17.95
CA VAL A 530 2.16 0.00 18.55
C VAL A 530 1.01 -0.79 19.20
N PRO A 531 0.59 -0.49 20.45
CA PRO A 531 -0.59 -1.10 21.04
C PRO A 531 -1.89 -0.61 20.38
N TRP A 532 -2.94 -1.39 20.64
CA TRP A 532 -4.34 -1.27 20.22
C TRP A 532 -4.94 0.15 20.34
#